data_AF-A0A6A2Y2Z2-F1
#
_entry.id   AF-A0A6A2Y2Z2-F1
#
_cell.length_a   1.000
_cell.length_b   1.000
_cell.length_c   1.000
_cell.angle_alpha   90.00
_cell.angle_beta   90.00
_cell.angle_gamma   90.00
#
_symmetry.space_group_name_H-M   'P 1'
#
loop_
_entity.id
_entity.type
_entity.pdbx_description
1 polymer ?
#
loop_
_entity_poly.entity_id
_entity_poly.type
_entity_poly.pdbx_seq_one_letter_code
_entity_poly.pdbx_strand_id
1 'polypeptide(L)'
;MRVDYMKRRLAKSRACLTSRDFETTFMEVKFEVAIELAKILSEAIDPALAGSEGVKIEDEDVGACGICLEDMQKGEEVRAMAACGHKFHYWCINMWAKRKQDCPLCRSPFKTNKYF
;
A
#
# COMPACT_ATOMS: atom_id res chain seq x y z
N MET A 1 -2.45 12.86 -22.17
CA MET A 1 -1.39 12.31 -23.06
C MET A 1 -1.04 10.90 -22.58
N ARG A 2 -0.90 9.91 -23.48
CA ARG A 2 -0.58 8.52 -23.12
C ARG A 2 0.88 8.37 -22.63
N VAL A 3 1.10 7.59 -21.58
CA VAL A 3 2.43 7.34 -20.98
C VAL A 3 3.42 6.75 -21.99
N ASP A 4 2.97 5.89 -22.89
CA ASP A 4 3.82 5.29 -23.93
C ASP A 4 4.39 6.31 -24.90
N TYR A 5 3.63 7.36 -25.20
CA TYR A 5 4.11 8.46 -26.04
C TYR A 5 5.23 9.23 -25.35
N MET A 6 5.08 9.53 -24.05
CA MET A 6 6.09 10.24 -23.28
C MET A 6 7.39 9.45 -23.17
N LYS A 7 7.30 8.13 -22.92
CA LYS A 7 8.46 7.22 -22.90
C LYS A 7 9.19 7.22 -24.24
N ARG A 8 8.47 7.06 -25.35
CA ARG A 8 9.07 7.10 -26.70
C ARG A 8 9.72 8.45 -26.99
N ARG A 9 9.10 9.57 -26.58
CA ARG A 9 9.65 10.91 -26.77
C ARG A 9 10.96 11.11 -26.00
N LEU A 10 11.01 10.68 -24.74
CA LEU A 10 12.22 10.77 -23.92
C LEU A 10 13.34 9.86 -24.46
N ALA A 11 13.01 8.64 -24.88
CA ALA A 11 13.96 7.70 -25.47
C ALA A 11 14.58 8.25 -26.78
N LYS A 12 13.77 8.86 -27.65
CA LYS A 12 14.28 9.56 -28.85
C LYS A 12 15.24 10.69 -28.51
N SER A 13 14.90 11.52 -27.52
CA SER A 13 15.76 12.61 -27.06
C SER A 13 17.11 12.09 -26.55
N ARG A 14 17.08 11.06 -25.70
CA ARG A 14 18.31 10.43 -25.17
C ARG A 14 19.16 9.76 -26.23
N ALA A 15 18.54 9.05 -27.18
CA ALA A 15 19.27 8.44 -28.30
C ALA A 15 20.07 9.50 -29.07
N CYS A 16 19.43 10.63 -29.37
CA CYS A 16 20.08 11.77 -30.03
C CYS A 16 21.20 12.39 -29.18
N LEU A 17 21.01 12.56 -27.87
CA LEU A 17 21.98 13.20 -26.98
C LEU A 17 23.19 12.33 -26.66
N THR A 18 23.04 11.00 -26.75
CA THR A 18 24.09 10.04 -26.34
C THR A 18 24.67 9.26 -27.51
N SER A 19 24.22 9.52 -28.74
CA SER A 19 24.60 8.77 -29.96
C SER A 19 24.41 7.25 -29.81
N ARG A 20 23.40 6.84 -29.01
CA ARG A 20 23.05 5.43 -28.77
C ARG A 20 21.81 5.04 -29.56
N ASP A 21 21.65 3.75 -29.83
CA ASP A 21 20.47 3.26 -30.54
C ASP A 21 19.19 3.49 -29.72
N PHE A 22 18.08 3.66 -30.44
CA PHE A 22 16.79 3.95 -29.82
C PHE A 22 16.29 2.83 -28.91
N GLU A 23 16.58 1.57 -29.22
CA GLU A 23 16.04 0.45 -28.45
C GLU A 23 16.70 0.40 -27.06
N THR A 24 18.03 0.60 -27.01
CA THR A 24 18.78 0.71 -25.75
C THR A 24 18.24 1.85 -24.88
N THR A 25 18.11 3.06 -25.43
CA THR A 25 17.60 4.19 -24.64
C THR A 25 16.12 4.05 -24.29
N PHE A 26 15.34 3.33 -25.09
CA PHE A 26 13.94 3.05 -24.80
C PHE A 26 13.79 2.04 -23.67
N MET A 27 14.62 1.00 -23.63
CA MET A 27 14.67 0.06 -22.51
C MET A 27 15.10 0.75 -21.21
N GLU A 28 16.09 1.65 -21.27
CA GLU A 28 16.50 2.46 -20.12
C GLU A 28 15.36 3.34 -19.61
N VAL A 29 14.71 4.10 -20.49
CA VAL A 29 13.57 4.95 -20.10
C VAL A 29 12.43 4.12 -19.55
N LYS A 30 12.16 2.93 -20.12
CA LYS A 30 11.15 2.00 -19.57
C LYS A 30 11.52 1.56 -18.16
N PHE A 31 12.78 1.20 -17.94
CA PHE A 31 13.27 0.72 -16.65
C PHE A 31 13.21 1.82 -15.59
N GLU A 32 13.66 3.04 -15.90
CA GLU A 32 13.58 4.19 -15.01
C GLU A 32 12.13 4.52 -14.63
N VAL A 33 11.23 4.57 -15.62
CA VAL A 33 9.81 4.83 -15.35
C VAL A 33 9.20 3.69 -14.52
N ALA A 34 9.58 2.43 -14.76
CA ALA A 34 9.10 1.30 -13.96
C ALA A 34 9.56 1.39 -12.50
N ILE A 35 10.83 1.77 -12.26
CA ILE A 35 11.35 2.01 -10.91
C ILE A 35 10.58 3.13 -10.23
N GLU A 36 10.38 4.25 -10.92
CA GLU A 36 9.71 5.40 -10.32
C GLU A 36 8.24 5.11 -10.02
N LEU A 37 7.56 4.39 -10.92
CA LEU A 37 6.21 3.88 -10.66
C LEU A 37 6.19 2.92 -9.47
N ALA A 38 7.18 2.02 -9.33
CA ALA A 38 7.25 1.10 -8.20
C ALA A 38 7.45 1.85 -6.87
N LYS A 39 8.26 2.90 -6.83
CA LYS A 39 8.40 3.77 -5.65
C LYS A 39 7.08 4.42 -5.28
N ILE A 40 6.43 5.08 -6.26
CA ILE A 40 5.12 5.73 -6.06
C ILE A 40 4.08 4.73 -5.53
N LEU A 41 4.03 3.53 -6.11
CA LEU A 41 3.11 2.48 -5.67
C LEU A 41 3.46 1.95 -4.28
N SER A 42 4.74 1.85 -3.92
CA SER A 42 5.18 1.43 -2.59
C SER A 42 4.86 2.44 -1.48
N GLU A 43 4.76 3.72 -1.81
CA GLU A 43 4.35 4.77 -0.89
C GLU A 43 2.81 4.89 -0.79
N ALA A 44 2.11 4.65 -1.89
CA ALA A 44 0.65 4.80 -1.99
C ALA A 44 -0.14 3.57 -1.52
N ILE A 45 0.43 2.37 -1.65
CA ILE A 45 -0.20 1.12 -1.21
C ILE A 45 0.61 0.61 -0.04
N ASP A 46 0.11 0.82 1.17
CA ASP A 46 0.69 0.14 2.33
C ASP A 46 0.43 -1.37 2.14
N PRO A 47 1.47 -2.21 1.94
CA PRO A 47 1.30 -3.62 1.64
C PRO A 47 0.71 -4.40 2.83
N ALA A 48 0.70 -3.84 4.04
CA ALA A 48 -0.05 -4.39 5.16
C ALA A 48 -1.58 -4.17 5.01
N LEU A 49 -2.01 -3.33 4.06
CA LEU A 49 -3.38 -2.86 3.88
C LEU A 49 -3.97 -3.23 2.51
N ALA A 50 -3.21 -3.89 1.63
CA ALA A 50 -3.72 -4.37 0.35
C ALA A 50 -4.95 -5.27 0.57
N GLY A 51 -6.14 -4.74 0.24
CA GLY A 51 -7.41 -5.46 0.29
C GLY A 51 -8.33 -5.19 1.48
N SER A 52 -8.16 -4.12 2.26
CA SER A 52 -9.20 -3.71 3.22
C SER A 52 -9.42 -2.21 3.26
N GLU A 53 -10.53 -1.79 2.66
CA GLU A 53 -11.17 -0.50 2.91
C GLU A 53 -11.42 -0.38 4.43
N GLY A 54 -11.00 0.74 5.03
CA GLY A 54 -11.34 1.06 6.41
C GLY A 54 -12.86 1.12 6.54
N VAL A 55 -13.44 0.26 7.37
CA VAL A 55 -14.88 0.31 7.63
C VAL A 55 -15.09 1.42 8.65
N LYS A 56 -15.89 2.43 8.28
CA LYS A 56 -16.33 3.45 9.23
C LYS A 56 -17.36 2.84 10.16
N ILE A 57 -17.18 3.05 11.45
CA ILE A 57 -18.14 2.60 12.44
C ILE A 57 -19.45 3.38 12.29
N GLU A 58 -20.58 2.68 12.14
CA GLU A 58 -21.93 3.26 12.18
C GLU A 58 -22.57 3.22 13.58
N ASP A 59 -22.09 2.32 14.45
CA ASP A 59 -22.58 2.05 15.82
C ASP A 59 -21.82 2.86 16.90
N GLU A 60 -22.48 3.28 17.96
CA GLU A 60 -21.83 4.08 19.03
C GLU A 60 -20.93 3.28 19.98
N ASP A 61 -20.96 1.94 19.96
CA ASP A 61 -20.14 1.09 20.83
C ASP A 61 -19.49 -0.08 20.07
N VAL A 62 -18.22 0.10 19.71
CA VAL A 62 -17.40 -0.93 19.03
C VAL A 62 -16.34 -1.53 19.96
N GLY A 63 -16.30 -1.08 21.21
CA GLY A 63 -15.29 -1.42 22.21
C GLY A 63 -13.99 -0.62 22.10
N ALA A 64 -13.03 -0.91 22.99
CA ALA A 64 -11.75 -0.22 23.05
C ALA A 64 -10.69 -0.83 22.12
N CYS A 65 -9.84 0.03 21.55
CA CYS A 65 -8.71 -0.39 20.74
C CYS A 65 -7.61 -0.96 21.64
N GLY A 66 -7.29 -2.25 21.48
CA GLY A 66 -6.25 -2.93 22.29
C GLY A 66 -4.80 -2.47 22.04
N ILE A 67 -4.58 -1.40 21.26
CA ILE A 67 -3.26 -0.83 20.97
C ILE A 67 -3.09 0.53 21.66
N CYS A 68 -3.99 1.49 21.44
CA CYS A 68 -3.95 2.80 22.10
C CYS A 68 -4.74 2.85 23.41
N LEU A 69 -5.55 1.83 23.70
CA LEU A 69 -6.42 1.72 24.87
C LEU A 69 -7.52 2.79 24.94
N GLU A 70 -7.81 3.46 23.81
CA GLU A 70 -8.91 4.41 23.65
C GLU A 70 -10.15 3.72 23.05
N ASP A 71 -11.33 4.22 23.40
CA ASP A 71 -12.61 3.73 22.86
C ASP A 71 -12.73 4.03 21.36
N MET A 72 -13.16 3.06 20.57
CA MET A 72 -13.40 3.25 19.14
C MET A 72 -14.78 3.85 18.94
N GLN A 73 -14.84 5.05 18.36
CA GLN A 73 -16.06 5.84 18.24
C GLN A 73 -16.66 5.82 16.82
N LYS A 74 -17.93 6.20 16.74
CA LYS A 74 -18.65 6.34 15.47
C LYS A 74 -17.92 7.30 14.52
N GLY A 75 -17.79 6.89 13.28
CA GLY A 75 -17.10 7.65 12.23
C GLY A 75 -15.57 7.44 12.19
N GLU A 76 -14.99 6.77 13.18
CA GLU A 76 -13.58 6.37 13.12
C GLU A 76 -13.39 5.17 12.19
N GLU A 77 -12.22 5.12 11.56
CA GLU A 77 -11.83 4.00 10.72
C GLU A 77 -11.27 2.88 11.60
N VAL A 78 -11.96 1.74 11.57
CA VAL A 78 -11.51 0.54 12.27
C VAL A 78 -11.29 -0.61 11.31
N ARG A 79 -10.47 -1.55 11.75
CA ARG A 79 -10.19 -2.77 11.01
C ARG A 79 -10.35 -3.97 11.91
N ALA A 80 -11.12 -4.94 11.42
CA ALA A 80 -11.21 -6.28 12.00
C ALA A 80 -10.16 -7.20 11.37
N MET A 81 -9.47 -7.97 12.20
CA MET A 81 -8.50 -8.97 11.74
C MET A 81 -9.21 -10.18 11.11
N ALA A 82 -8.92 -10.51 9.85
CA ALA A 82 -9.57 -11.63 9.15
C ALA A 82 -9.31 -13.02 9.78
N ALA A 83 -8.26 -13.17 10.58
CA ALA A 83 -7.92 -14.44 11.23
C ALA A 83 -8.69 -14.70 12.53
N CYS A 84 -8.97 -13.64 13.30
CA CYS A 84 -9.47 -13.75 14.68
C CYS A 84 -10.62 -12.78 15.02
N GLY A 85 -10.99 -11.87 14.11
CA GLY A 85 -12.10 -10.93 14.29
C GLY A 85 -11.80 -9.70 15.18
N HIS A 86 -10.67 -9.66 15.89
CA HIS A 86 -10.33 -8.52 16.76
C HIS A 86 -10.25 -7.20 15.99
N LYS A 87 -10.84 -6.16 16.57
CA LYS A 87 -10.95 -4.82 15.99
C LYS A 87 -9.96 -3.85 16.63
N PHE A 88 -9.42 -2.95 15.81
CA PHE A 88 -8.51 -1.89 16.22
C PHE A 88 -8.73 -0.67 15.32
N HIS A 89 -8.33 0.53 15.77
CA HIS A 89 -8.20 1.68 14.86
C HIS A 89 -7.30 1.32 13.69
N TYR A 90 -7.70 1.74 12.49
CA TYR A 90 -6.99 1.47 11.24
C TYR A 90 -5.52 1.91 11.32
N TRP A 91 -5.27 3.11 11.83
CA TRP A 91 -3.92 3.63 11.99
C TRP A 91 -3.10 2.85 13.02
N CYS A 92 -3.70 2.48 14.16
CA CYS A 92 -3.02 1.74 15.22
C CYS A 92 -2.56 0.36 14.73
N ILE A 93 -3.45 -0.41 14.10
CA ILE A 93 -3.08 -1.74 13.58
C ILE A 93 -2.10 -1.65 12.41
N ASN A 94 -2.18 -0.59 11.61
CA ASN A 94 -1.21 -0.36 10.55
C ASN A 94 0.21 -0.13 11.11
N MET A 95 0.34 0.75 12.11
CA MET A 95 1.64 1.00 12.75
C MET A 95 2.18 -0.25 13.45
N TRP A 96 1.32 -1.08 14.03
CA TRP A 96 1.72 -2.38 14.57
C TRP A 96 2.24 -3.32 13.49
N ALA A 97 1.53 -3.42 12.36
CA ALA A 97 1.86 -4.31 11.24
C ALA A 97 3.26 -4.07 10.65
N LYS A 98 3.74 -2.82 10.72
CA LYS A 98 5.11 -2.45 10.30
C LYS A 98 6.20 -3.08 11.17
N ARG A 99 5.88 -3.47 12.41
CA ARG A 99 6.82 -4.12 13.35
C ARG A 99 6.56 -5.60 13.50
N LYS A 100 5.29 -6.02 13.58
CA LYS A 100 4.88 -7.42 13.75
C LYS A 100 3.61 -7.72 12.97
N GLN A 101 3.58 -8.86 12.28
CA GLN A 101 2.43 -9.32 11.48
C GLN A 101 1.55 -10.33 12.26
N ASP A 102 1.28 -10.05 13.54
CA ASP A 102 0.44 -10.85 14.42
C ASP A 102 -0.56 -9.99 15.19
N CYS A 103 -1.72 -10.56 15.52
CA CYS A 103 -2.75 -9.84 16.27
C CYS A 103 -2.22 -9.43 17.66
N PRO A 104 -2.30 -8.14 18.06
CA PRO A 104 -1.84 -7.68 19.37
C PRO A 104 -2.50 -8.39 20.56
N LEU A 105 -3.73 -8.87 20.38
CA LEU A 105 -4.52 -9.50 21.46
C LEU A 105 -4.31 -11.01 21.56
N CYS A 106 -4.28 -11.72 20.43
CA CYS A 106 -4.27 -13.20 20.42
C CYS A 106 -3.10 -13.82 19.65
N ARG A 107 -2.20 -13.00 19.09
CA ARG A 107 -1.03 -13.43 18.30
C ARG A 107 -1.34 -14.27 17.06
N SER A 108 -2.61 -14.32 16.63
CA SER A 108 -2.96 -14.95 15.34
C SER A 108 -2.29 -14.19 14.18
N PRO A 109 -1.73 -14.88 13.19
CA PRO A 109 -1.00 -14.24 12.10
C PRO A 109 -1.94 -13.43 11.20
N PHE A 110 -1.40 -12.39 10.56
CA PHE A 110 -2.12 -11.63 9.54
C PHE A 110 -2.36 -12.53 8.32
N LYS A 111 -3.62 -12.70 7.90
CA LYS A 111 -3.92 -13.36 6.62
C LYS A 111 -3.62 -12.37 5.50
N THR A 112 -2.45 -12.49 4.87
CA THR A 112 -2.20 -11.83 3.59
C THR A 112 -2.87 -12.67 2.50
N ASN A 113 -3.70 -12.06 1.66
CA ASN A 113 -4.23 -12.74 0.49
C ASN A 113 -3.07 -13.01 -0.47
N LYS A 114 -2.53 -14.24 -0.48
CA LYS A 114 -1.37 -14.64 -1.28
C LYS A 114 -1.70 -14.94 -2.75
N TYR A 115 -2.88 -14.55 -3.24
CA TYR A 115 -3.31 -14.84 -4.60
C TYR A 115 -4.03 -13.62 -5.22
N PHE A 116 -3.26 -12.70 -5.81
CA PHE A 116 -3.08 -12.49 -7.26
C PHE A 116 -2.04 -11.39 -7.50
#